data_AF-A0A6P8J5E9-F1
#
_entry.id   AF-A0A6P8J5E9-F1
#
_cell.length_a   1.000
_cell.length_b   1.000
_cell.length_c   1.000
_cell.angle_alpha   90.00
_cell.angle_beta   90.00
_cell.angle_gamma   90.00
#
_symmetry.space_group_name_H-M   'P 1'
#
loop_
_entity.id
_entity.type
_entity.pdbx_description
1 polymer ?
#
loop_
_entity_poly.entity_id
_entity_poly.type
_entity_poly.pdbx_seq_one_letter_code
_entity_poly.pdbx_strand_id
1 'polypeptide(L)'
;MICANSNNNNDSKLKGQEALLEWCRQQTEDYKDVNIRNMTDSWKNGLAFCALIHRNRPDLINFEELSKEEPRKNLELAFAVAERELGIPPLVDVTDVAETPEELSILTYVSLFYHKFKDQETGEQKPKKTRRYMLDILCDEKSREKLNF
;
A
#
# COMPACT_ATOMS: atom_id res chain seq x y z
N MET A 1 -36.50 -1.92 25.28
CA MET A 1 -35.14 -2.48 25.12
C MET A 1 -34.92 -2.75 23.64
N ILE A 2 -33.67 -2.59 23.20
CA ILE A 2 -33.11 -2.88 21.86
C ILE A 2 -33.31 -1.75 20.85
N CYS A 3 -32.32 -1.20 20.15
CA CYS A 3 -30.88 -0.97 20.35
C CYS A 3 -30.47 -0.01 19.22
N ALA A 4 -29.56 0.90 19.55
CA ALA A 4 -28.60 1.62 18.68
C ALA A 4 -28.92 1.79 17.18
N ASN A 5 -29.26 3.02 16.79
CA ASN A 5 -29.01 3.53 15.44
C ASN A 5 -27.52 3.92 15.37
N SER A 6 -26.66 2.98 14.98
CA SER A 6 -25.22 3.20 14.74
C SER A 6 -24.95 3.48 13.26
N ASN A 7 -24.11 4.49 13.03
CA ASN A 7 -23.69 5.04 11.76
C ASN A 7 -23.23 3.99 10.71
N ASN A 8 -24.06 3.75 9.71
CA ASN A 8 -23.86 2.79 8.62
C ASN A 8 -22.75 3.18 7.61
N ASN A 9 -22.10 4.34 7.76
CA ASN A 9 -21.02 4.80 6.87
C ASN A 9 -19.62 4.39 7.33
N ASN A 10 -19.44 4.01 8.60
CA ASN A 10 -18.14 3.58 9.12
C ASN A 10 -17.90 2.09 8.87
N ASP A 11 -18.96 1.27 8.83
CA ASP A 11 -18.85 -0.19 8.69
C ASP A 11 -18.34 -0.65 7.31
N SER A 12 -18.64 0.09 6.24
CA SER A 12 -18.09 -0.18 4.90
C SER A 12 -16.62 0.26 4.82
N LYS A 13 -16.31 1.49 5.26
CA LYS A 13 -14.93 1.98 5.30
C LYS A 13 -13.99 1.03 6.06
N LEU A 14 -14.45 0.47 7.18
CA LEU A 14 -13.70 -0.52 7.96
C LEU A 14 -13.44 -1.82 7.16
N LYS A 15 -14.43 -2.31 6.40
CA LYS A 15 -14.28 -3.51 5.56
C LYS A 15 -13.24 -3.37 4.45
N GLY A 16 -13.21 -2.22 3.76
CA GLY A 16 -12.22 -1.95 2.72
C GLY A 16 -10.80 -1.85 3.22
N GLN A 17 -10.62 -1.18 4.35
CA GLN A 17 -9.33 -1.13 5.01
C GLN A 17 -8.87 -2.51 5.48
N GLU A 18 -9.75 -3.30 6.10
CA GLU A 18 -9.46 -4.65 6.57
C GLU A 18 -9.07 -5.58 5.42
N ALA A 19 -9.79 -5.52 4.29
CA ALA A 19 -9.47 -6.32 3.10
C ALA A 19 -8.09 -5.97 2.51
N LEU A 20 -7.75 -4.67 2.44
CA LEU A 20 -6.44 -4.24 1.97
C LEU A 20 -5.32 -4.64 2.94
N LEU A 21 -5.56 -4.52 4.25
CA LEU A 21 -4.62 -4.94 5.29
C LEU A 21 -4.35 -6.44 5.20
N GLU A 22 -5.39 -7.23 4.98
CA GLU A 22 -5.29 -8.68 4.82
C GLU A 22 -4.53 -9.06 3.55
N TRP A 23 -4.77 -8.39 2.42
CA TRP A 23 -3.96 -8.58 1.23
C TRP A 23 -2.47 -8.30 1.51
N CYS A 24 -2.15 -7.21 2.21
CA CYS A 24 -0.77 -6.90 2.55
C CYS A 24 -0.12 -8.00 3.40
N ARG A 25 -0.87 -8.59 4.35
CA ARG A 25 -0.39 -9.72 5.16
C ARG A 25 -0.08 -10.94 4.30
N GLN A 26 -0.99 -11.31 3.42
CA GLN A 26 -0.79 -12.45 2.51
C GLN A 26 0.44 -12.25 1.61
N GLN A 27 0.64 -11.03 1.11
CA GLN A 27 1.83 -10.72 0.29
C GLN A 27 3.14 -10.83 1.08
N THR A 28 3.10 -10.64 2.40
CA THR A 28 4.29 -10.50 3.27
C THR A 28 4.47 -11.63 4.31
N GLU A 29 3.66 -12.69 4.27
CA GLU A 29 3.61 -13.74 5.31
C GLU A 29 4.94 -14.46 5.56
N ASP A 30 5.78 -14.61 4.54
CA ASP A 30 7.10 -15.28 4.59
C ASP A 30 8.29 -14.30 4.72
N TYR A 31 8.02 -13.00 4.90
CA TYR A 31 9.09 -12.00 5.04
C TYR A 31 9.48 -11.81 6.50
N LYS A 32 10.76 -12.06 6.78
CA LYS A 32 11.33 -11.84 8.11
C LYS A 32 11.22 -10.36 8.51
N ASP A 33 10.95 -10.13 9.79
CA ASP A 33 10.83 -8.79 10.40
C ASP A 33 9.72 -7.90 9.80
N VAL A 34 8.82 -8.48 8.99
CA VAL A 34 7.61 -7.83 8.48
C VAL A 34 6.39 -8.40 9.20
N ASN A 35 5.64 -7.55 9.90
CA ASN A 35 4.39 -7.94 10.55
C ASN A 35 3.38 -6.80 10.46
N ILE A 36 2.48 -6.90 9.48
CA ILE A 36 1.52 -5.85 9.17
C ILE A 36 0.29 -5.98 10.06
N ARG A 37 0.17 -5.08 11.04
CA ARG A 37 -0.92 -5.06 12.03
C ARG A 37 -1.88 -3.89 11.85
N ASN A 38 -1.39 -2.81 11.23
CA ASN A 38 -2.11 -1.55 11.04
C ASN A 38 -1.61 -0.84 9.77
N MET A 39 -2.27 0.26 9.40
CA MET A 39 -1.84 1.16 8.32
C MET A 39 -1.01 2.34 8.85
N THR A 40 -0.27 2.16 9.95
CA THR A 40 0.59 3.21 10.54
C THR A 40 1.96 2.63 10.86
N ASP A 41 2.23 2.28 12.12
CA ASP A 41 3.54 1.87 12.63
C ASP A 41 4.13 0.65 11.91
N SER A 42 3.29 -0.24 11.39
CA SER A 42 3.74 -1.44 10.66
C SER A 42 4.54 -1.11 9.39
N TRP A 43 4.42 0.12 8.89
CA TRP A 43 5.03 0.59 7.65
C TRP A 43 6.25 1.49 7.89
N LYS A 44 6.46 1.93 9.14
CA LYS A 44 7.44 2.93 9.54
C LYS A 44 8.89 2.53 9.23
N ASN A 45 9.21 1.23 9.29
CA ASN A 45 10.55 0.73 9.02
C ASN A 45 10.84 0.48 7.52
N GLY A 46 9.88 0.71 6.63
CA GLY A 46 10.01 0.55 5.19
C GLY A 46 10.06 -0.89 4.67
N LEU A 47 10.20 -1.90 5.53
CA LEU A 47 10.31 -3.30 5.10
C LEU A 47 9.02 -3.81 4.47
N ALA A 48 7.85 -3.37 4.95
CA ALA A 48 6.56 -3.73 4.36
C ALA A 48 6.46 -3.31 2.88
N PHE A 49 6.89 -2.09 2.54
CA PHE A 49 6.92 -1.64 1.15
C PHE A 49 7.92 -2.43 0.30
N CYS A 50 9.12 -2.67 0.84
CA CYS A 50 10.14 -3.48 0.17
C CYS A 50 9.64 -4.91 -0.11
N ALA A 51 8.94 -5.52 0.84
CA ALA A 51 8.40 -6.87 0.71
C ALA A 51 7.30 -6.96 -0.37
N LEU A 52 6.40 -5.98 -0.44
CA LEU A 52 5.38 -5.91 -1.50
C LEU A 52 6.02 -5.86 -2.90
N ILE A 53 7.09 -5.07 -3.05
CA ILE A 53 7.84 -4.97 -4.31
C ILE A 53 8.55 -6.29 -4.62
N HIS A 54 9.34 -6.80 -3.66
CA HIS A 54 10.13 -8.02 -3.85
C HIS A 54 9.27 -9.24 -4.17
N ARG A 55 8.09 -9.38 -3.54
CA ARG A 55 7.15 -10.47 -3.83
C ARG A 55 6.76 -10.53 -5.30
N ASN A 56 6.52 -9.37 -5.90
CA ASN A 56 6.01 -9.25 -7.27
C ASN A 56 7.12 -9.11 -8.31
N ARG A 57 8.27 -8.56 -7.91
CA ARG A 57 9.45 -8.28 -8.74
C ARG A 57 10.72 -8.49 -7.91
N PRO A 58 11.12 -9.75 -7.67
CA PRO A 58 12.26 -10.07 -6.79
C PRO A 58 13.59 -9.56 -7.34
N ASP A 59 13.66 -9.26 -8.64
CA ASP A 59 14.83 -8.69 -9.31
C ASP A 59 15.13 -7.23 -8.92
N LEU A 60 14.16 -6.52 -8.33
CA LEU A 60 14.29 -5.07 -8.08
C LEU A 60 14.86 -4.70 -6.71
N ILE A 61 14.78 -5.59 -5.72
CA ILE A 61 15.21 -5.33 -4.35
C ILE A 61 15.90 -6.57 -3.80
N ASN A 62 17.12 -6.45 -3.27
CA ASN A 62 17.73 -7.52 -2.50
C ASN A 62 17.22 -7.47 -1.05
N PHE A 63 16.13 -8.18 -0.74
CA PHE A 63 15.47 -8.07 0.56
C PHE A 63 16.34 -8.55 1.73
N GLU A 64 17.19 -9.55 1.51
CA GLU A 64 18.05 -10.15 2.56
C GLU A 64 19.10 -9.16 3.11
N GLU A 65 19.41 -8.09 2.38
CA GLU A 65 20.34 -7.04 2.81
C GLU A 65 19.66 -5.92 3.61
N LEU A 66 18.32 -5.94 3.74
CA LEU A 66 17.57 -4.90 4.43
C LEU A 66 17.52 -5.13 5.94
N SER A 67 17.50 -4.03 6.70
CA SER A 67 17.41 -4.05 8.16
C SER A 67 16.29 -3.15 8.65
N LYS A 68 15.53 -3.62 9.64
CA LYS A 68 14.50 -2.80 10.33
C LYS A 68 15.07 -1.57 11.05
N GLU A 69 16.38 -1.54 11.28
CA GLU A 69 17.10 -0.45 11.93
C GLU A 69 17.46 0.69 10.95
N GLU A 70 17.22 0.50 9.65
CA GLU A 70 17.51 1.49 8.60
C GLU A 70 16.22 2.00 7.91
N PRO A 71 15.25 2.58 8.66
CA PRO A 71 13.92 2.91 8.15
C PRO A 71 13.94 3.84 6.93
N ARG A 72 14.71 4.93 7.00
CA ARG A 72 14.80 5.92 5.91
C ARG A 72 15.38 5.32 4.63
N LYS A 73 16.45 4.54 4.75
CA LYS A 73 17.07 3.85 3.61
C LYS A 73 16.10 2.86 2.94
N ASN A 74 15.37 2.08 3.74
CA ASN A 74 14.38 1.14 3.20
C ASN A 74 13.24 1.87 2.47
N LEU A 75 12.74 2.97 3.05
CA LEU A 75 11.68 3.78 2.46
C LEU A 75 12.13 4.48 1.18
N GLU A 76 13.33 5.10 1.18
CA GLU A 76 13.93 5.71 -0.01
C GLU A 76 14.09 4.69 -1.14
N LEU A 77 14.62 3.50 -0.84
CA LEU A 77 14.76 2.43 -1.81
C LEU A 77 13.39 2.01 -2.36
N ALA A 78 12.43 1.70 -1.50
CA ALA A 78 11.12 1.23 -1.91
C ALA A 78 10.41 2.27 -2.79
N PHE A 79 10.44 3.55 -2.40
CA PHE A 79 9.72 4.60 -3.12
C PHE A 79 10.41 4.93 -4.45
N ALA A 80 11.74 4.97 -4.47
CA ALA A 80 12.48 5.18 -5.72
C ALA A 80 12.25 4.04 -6.72
N VAL A 81 12.25 2.79 -6.27
CA VAL A 81 11.95 1.62 -7.12
C VAL A 81 10.50 1.65 -7.58
N ALA A 82 9.56 1.97 -6.69
CA ALA A 82 8.14 2.06 -7.03
C ALA A 82 7.87 3.13 -8.10
N GLU A 83 8.51 4.29 -8.00
CA GLU A 83 8.38 5.35 -9.00
C GLU A 83 9.00 4.94 -10.34
N ARG A 84 10.27 4.53 -10.32
CA ARG A 84 11.06 4.31 -11.54
C ARG A 84 10.63 3.07 -12.32
N GLU A 85 10.40 1.96 -11.61
CA GLU A 85 10.21 0.64 -12.22
C GLU A 85 8.72 0.25 -12.29
N LEU A 86 7.91 0.74 -11.35
CA LEU A 86 6.49 0.38 -11.28
C LEU A 86 5.57 1.53 -11.73
N GLY A 87 6.08 2.76 -11.83
CA GLY A 87 5.29 3.94 -12.19
C GLY A 87 4.30 4.37 -11.10
N ILE A 88 4.54 3.97 -9.85
CA ILE A 88 3.76 4.39 -8.68
C ILE A 88 4.40 5.69 -8.16
N PRO A 89 3.71 6.84 -8.17
CA PRO A 89 4.30 8.12 -7.84
C PRO A 89 4.46 8.24 -6.33
N PRO A 90 5.47 8.96 -5.84
CA PRO A 90 5.66 9.18 -4.42
C PRO A 90 4.55 10.08 -3.88
N LEU A 91 3.56 9.49 -3.20
CA LEU A 91 2.46 10.24 -2.55
C LEU A 91 2.77 10.61 -1.09
N VAL A 92 3.80 10.01 -0.50
CA VAL A 92 4.18 10.17 0.89
C VAL A 92 5.67 10.49 0.99
N ASP A 93 6.05 11.35 1.93
CA ASP A 93 7.45 11.65 2.19
C ASP A 93 8.09 10.55 3.05
N VAL A 94 9.37 10.28 2.80
CA VAL A 94 10.16 9.30 3.56
C VAL A 94 10.20 9.67 5.04
N THR A 95 10.40 10.95 5.36
CA THR A 95 10.54 11.46 6.72
C THR A 95 9.23 11.29 7.48
N ASP A 96 8.11 11.68 6.87
CA ASP A 96 6.79 11.58 7.47
C ASP A 96 6.44 10.12 7.79
N VAL A 97 6.68 9.20 6.86
CA VAL A 97 6.44 7.76 7.08
C VAL A 97 7.38 7.19 8.15
N ALA A 98 8.65 7.60 8.16
CA ALA A 98 9.66 7.13 9.10
C ALA A 98 9.46 7.65 10.54
N GLU A 99 8.73 8.75 10.73
CA GLU A 99 8.54 9.40 12.03
C GLU A 99 7.10 9.26 12.53
N THR A 100 6.13 9.67 11.72
CA THR A 100 4.72 9.79 12.10
C THR A 100 3.81 9.34 10.95
N PRO A 101 3.77 8.04 10.62
CA PRO A 101 2.98 7.56 9.49
C PRO A 101 1.48 7.77 9.75
N GLU A 102 0.85 8.57 8.90
CA GLU A 102 -0.60 8.81 8.96
C GLU A 102 -1.38 7.71 8.23
N GLU A 103 -2.42 7.21 8.90
CA GLU A 103 -3.18 6.04 8.45
C GLU A 103 -3.76 6.18 7.04
N LEU A 104 -4.39 7.32 6.75
CA LEU A 104 -5.02 7.55 5.46
C LEU A 104 -3.98 7.71 4.34
N SER A 105 -2.83 8.30 4.64
CA SER A 105 -1.73 8.49 3.71
C SER A 105 -1.11 7.15 3.32
N ILE A 106 -0.83 6.29 4.30
CA ILE A 106 -0.35 4.92 4.06
C ILE A 106 -1.40 4.11 3.30
N LEU A 107 -2.66 4.11 3.73
CA LEU A 107 -3.73 3.37 3.07
C LEU A 107 -3.87 3.77 1.60
N THR A 108 -3.88 5.08 1.32
CA THR A 108 -3.94 5.60 -0.05
C THR A 108 -2.76 5.13 -0.86
N TYR A 109 -1.55 5.21 -0.31
CA TYR A 109 -0.35 4.84 -1.04
C TYR A 109 -0.27 3.33 -1.30
N VAL A 110 -0.56 2.50 -0.31
CA VAL A 110 -0.62 1.04 -0.41
C VAL A 110 -1.71 0.57 -1.40
N SER A 111 -2.82 1.31 -1.52
CA SER A 111 -3.85 0.99 -2.53
C SER A 111 -3.31 1.05 -3.97
N LEU A 112 -2.31 1.90 -4.24
CA LEU A 112 -1.65 1.95 -5.55
C LEU A 112 -0.81 0.71 -5.82
N PHE A 113 -0.11 0.18 -4.82
CA PHE A 113 0.59 -1.11 -4.93
C PHE A 113 -0.39 -2.25 -5.19
N TYR A 114 -1.51 -2.26 -4.46
CA TYR A 114 -2.56 -3.25 -4.67
C TYR A 114 -3.09 -3.23 -6.11
N HIS A 115 -3.46 -2.07 -6.63
CA HIS A 115 -3.92 -1.96 -8.03
C HIS A 115 -2.82 -2.33 -9.02
N LYS A 116 -1.58 -1.92 -8.76
CA LYS A 116 -0.45 -2.23 -9.64
C LYS A 116 -0.23 -3.74 -9.77
N PHE A 117 -0.34 -4.49 -8.68
CA PHE A 117 0.00 -5.91 -8.65
C PHE A 117 -1.19 -6.84 -8.86
N LYS A 118 -2.38 -6.49 -8.37
CA LYS A 118 -3.60 -7.27 -8.63
C LYS A 118 -3.97 -7.32 -10.11
N ASP A 119 -3.72 -6.23 -10.85
CA ASP A 119 -3.88 -6.19 -12.31
C ASP A 119 -2.91 -7.16 -13.04
N GLN A 120 -1.77 -7.53 -12.42
CA GLN A 120 -0.81 -8.49 -12.99
C GLN A 120 -1.24 -9.94 -12.75
N GLU A 121 -1.91 -10.22 -11.62
CA GLU A 121 -2.41 -11.56 -11.28
C GLU A 121 -3.56 -12.01 -12.20
N THR A 122 -4.37 -11.07 -12.70
CA THR A 122 -5.55 -11.37 -13.55
C THR A 122 -5.26 -11.35 -15.06
N GLY A 123 -4.05 -10.98 -15.48
CA GLY A 123 -3.65 -10.94 -16.90
C GLY A 123 -4.35 -9.89 -17.78
N GLU A 124 -5.17 -9.01 -17.19
CA GLU A 124 -5.87 -7.96 -17.93
C GLU A 124 -4.98 -6.73 -18.16
N GLN A 125 -4.30 -6.69 -19.31
CA GLN A 125 -3.48 -5.53 -19.70
C GLN A 125 -4.36 -4.32 -20.04
N LYS A 126 -4.42 -3.31 -19.15
CA LYS A 126 -4.93 -1.97 -19.49
C LYS A 126 -3.78 -1.05 -19.97
N PRO A 127 -4.01 -0.19 -20.97
CA PRO A 127 -2.95 0.56 -21.66
C PRO A 127 -2.17 1.52 -20.74
N LYS A 128 -0.90 1.77 -21.09
CA LYS A 128 0.13 2.51 -20.32
C LYS A 128 -0.36 3.89 -19.85
N LYS A 129 -0.24 4.16 -18.54
CA LYS A 129 -0.91 5.25 -17.80
C LYS A 129 -0.01 6.48 -17.57
N THR A 130 -0.54 7.67 -17.85
CA THR A 130 0.04 9.01 -17.59
C THR A 130 -0.38 9.51 -16.19
N ARG A 131 0.30 10.54 -15.62
CA ARG A 131 -0.07 11.20 -14.34
C ARG A 131 -1.57 11.53 -14.19
N ARG A 132 -2.24 11.86 -15.30
CA ARG A 132 -3.68 12.18 -15.34
C ARG A 132 -4.54 11.03 -14.81
N TYR A 133 -4.17 9.79 -15.11
CA TYR A 133 -4.96 8.61 -14.76
C TYR A 133 -5.01 8.34 -13.24
N MET A 134 -3.98 8.69 -12.48
CA MET A 134 -4.03 8.58 -11.02
C MET A 134 -4.88 9.64 -10.38
N LEU A 135 -4.82 10.87 -10.89
CA LEU A 135 -5.79 11.89 -10.51
C LEU A 135 -7.20 11.41 -10.86
N ASP A 136 -7.38 10.74 -11.99
CA ASP A 136 -8.69 10.18 -12.36
C ASP A 136 -9.12 9.04 -11.42
N ILE A 137 -8.25 8.12 -10.98
CA ILE A 137 -8.60 7.10 -9.96
C ILE A 137 -8.95 7.75 -8.62
N LEU A 138 -8.14 8.70 -8.17
CA LEU A 138 -8.34 9.36 -6.88
C LEU A 138 -9.58 10.28 -6.91
N CYS A 139 -9.89 10.89 -8.05
CA CYS A 139 -11.04 11.75 -8.26
C CYS A 139 -12.30 10.98 -8.70
N ASP A 140 -12.20 9.78 -9.24
CA ASP A 140 -13.35 8.95 -9.64
C ASP A 140 -14.06 8.41 -8.41
N GLU A 141 -15.26 8.90 -8.15
CA GLU A 141 -16.12 8.43 -7.06
C GLU A 141 -16.41 6.94 -7.17
N LYS A 142 -16.47 6.40 -8.39
CA LYS A 142 -16.74 4.99 -8.65
C LYS A 142 -15.55 4.07 -8.33
N SER A 143 -14.33 4.55 -8.48
CA SER A 143 -13.11 3.86 -8.05
C SER A 143 -12.92 4.02 -6.54
N ARG A 144 -13.29 5.16 -5.95
CA ARG A 144 -13.44 5.32 -4.49
C ARG A 144 -14.52 4.42 -3.90
N GLU A 145 -15.60 4.13 -4.63
CA GLU A 145 -16.60 3.12 -4.25
C GLU A 145 -16.09 1.68 -4.40
N LYS A 146 -15.08 1.42 -5.24
CA LYS A 146 -14.37 0.13 -5.29
C LYS A 146 -13.24 0.02 -4.27
N LEU A 147 -12.77 1.15 -3.75
CA LEU A 147 -11.84 1.26 -2.62
C LEU A 147 -12.59 1.32 -1.27
N ASN A 148 -13.87 1.69 -1.28
CA ASN A 148 -14.86 1.37 -0.25
C ASN A 148 -15.33 -0.07 -0.48
N PHE A 149 -14.55 -1.06 -0.03
CA PHE A 149 -15.09 -2.42 0.03
C PHE A 149 -16.23 -2.53 1.05
#